data_AF-A0A7C5MD12-F1
#
_entry.id   AF-A0A7C5MD12-F1
#
_cell.length_a   1.000
_cell.length_b   1.000
_cell.length_c   1.000
_cell.angle_alpha   90.00
_cell.angle_beta   90.00
_cell.angle_gamma   90.00
#
_symmetry.space_group_name_H-M   'P 1'
#
loop_
_entity.id
_entity.type
_entity.pdbx_description
1 polymer ?
#
loop_
_entity_poly.entity_id
_entity_poly.type
_entity_poly.pdbx_seq_one_letter_code
_entity_poly.pdbx_strand_id
1 'polypeptide(L)'
;MKLGTISALNAVVVVFSLAASLSVRETAGFWTLAAVYFPSTLPFFLAGVVVSTAIAEAIERVGRVYFFDLVGAGAGCLLLVPLLNAFGGPNTVLAAAVFYAAAAALWYSRAGEVAGRAVSVALALALLVLLGYNARFRLIDVKYAKGKELTNESFVKWNSYSRVAVTADQSLIVIDADASTGVASFDFDHLSAADRRRLLYEGPGLPYLLRPGAKTLILGAGGGWDVARALAGGSRDVTAVEINPIIAETLMRGRLREYSRGLYFRPEVRLEVAEGRSFVKRSREKYQVIQATLVDTWASTAAGAYALTENYLYTTNAFADYLNHLSDDGLLVFTRWGLEPPRESLRLLSLARAALQKLGEGEPWKHIAVVRQGRLSDAGGWGALDTVLIARKPFTEGEIARLRELAGEAGMAPLYLPGEAIPNPFTALMTSPDPAAFENRYPYNIRAVSDDRPFFFYSVQSGDIRRYLRYFLRGEQPDSSRADFQVNLSVPVMLGLLAVSVAAV
;
A
#
# COMPACT_ATOMS: atom_id res chain seq x y z
N MET A 1 6.96 -44.26 -8.69
CA MET A 1 5.62 -44.35 -8.06
C MET A 1 5.43 -43.35 -6.92
N LYS A 2 6.29 -43.34 -5.88
CA LYS A 2 6.18 -42.45 -4.71
C LYS A 2 6.05 -40.95 -5.06
N LEU A 3 6.94 -40.43 -5.91
CA LEU A 3 6.89 -39.02 -6.38
C LEU A 3 5.58 -38.66 -7.09
N GLY A 4 5.01 -39.61 -7.85
CA GLY A 4 3.72 -39.44 -8.53
C GLY A 4 2.58 -39.29 -7.54
N THR A 5 2.51 -40.17 -6.54
CA THR A 5 1.49 -40.14 -5.49
C THR A 5 1.55 -38.84 -4.69
N ILE A 6 2.75 -38.43 -4.27
CA ILE A 6 2.94 -37.21 -3.45
C ILE A 6 2.58 -35.96 -4.27
N SER A 7 2.95 -35.91 -5.55
CA SER A 7 2.60 -34.78 -6.44
C SER A 7 1.10 -34.70 -6.69
N ALA A 8 0.42 -35.84 -6.93
CA ALA A 8 -1.04 -35.88 -7.11
C ALA A 8 -1.77 -35.46 -5.83
N LEU A 9 -1.31 -35.94 -4.67
CA LEU A 9 -1.82 -35.50 -3.37
C LEU A 9 -1.65 -34.00 -3.20
N ASN A 10 -0.49 -33.45 -3.56
CA ASN A 10 -0.22 -32.02 -3.44
C ASN A 10 -1.17 -31.17 -4.29
N ALA A 11 -1.51 -31.61 -5.50
CA ALA A 11 -2.51 -30.94 -6.33
C ALA A 11 -3.86 -30.79 -5.62
N VAL A 12 -4.33 -31.85 -4.95
CA VAL A 12 -5.57 -31.82 -4.16
C VAL A 12 -5.44 -30.94 -2.92
N VAL A 13 -4.31 -31.05 -2.22
CA VAL A 13 -4.02 -30.28 -1.01
C VAL A 13 -3.96 -28.78 -1.31
N VAL A 14 -3.39 -28.35 -2.44
CA VAL A 14 -3.40 -26.93 -2.85
C VAL A 14 -4.84 -26.39 -2.97
N VAL A 15 -5.74 -27.14 -3.61
CA VAL A 15 -7.15 -26.72 -3.76
C VAL A 15 -7.85 -26.68 -2.40
N PHE A 16 -7.63 -27.70 -1.56
CA PHE A 16 -8.17 -27.75 -0.21
C PHE A 16 -7.68 -26.58 0.64
N SER A 17 -6.37 -26.31 0.65
CA SER A 17 -5.75 -25.23 1.41
C SER A 17 -6.26 -23.86 0.97
N LEU A 18 -6.47 -23.65 -0.34
CA LEU A 18 -7.09 -22.45 -0.87
C LEU A 18 -8.53 -22.29 -0.37
N ALA A 19 -9.35 -23.33 -0.51
CA ALA A 19 -10.75 -23.30 -0.08
C ALA A 19 -10.89 -23.10 1.43
N ALA A 20 -10.08 -23.79 2.23
CA ALA A 20 -10.02 -23.65 3.67
C ALA A 20 -9.66 -22.21 4.06
N SER A 21 -8.59 -21.65 3.49
CA SER A 21 -8.13 -20.28 3.79
C SER A 21 -9.18 -19.23 3.44
N LEU A 22 -9.89 -19.39 2.31
CA LEU A 22 -10.94 -18.47 1.88
C LEU A 22 -12.27 -18.63 2.64
N SER A 23 -12.46 -19.76 3.33
CA SER A 23 -13.66 -20.02 4.14
C SER A 23 -13.65 -19.31 5.50
N VAL A 24 -12.49 -18.83 5.94
CA VAL A 24 -12.32 -18.19 7.25
C VAL A 24 -12.99 -16.82 7.23
N ARG A 25 -13.98 -16.62 8.11
CA ARG A 25 -14.82 -15.41 8.15
C ARG A 25 -14.46 -14.44 9.26
N GLU A 26 -13.86 -14.91 10.34
CA GLU A 26 -13.64 -14.11 11.55
C GLU A 26 -12.41 -13.21 11.50
N THR A 27 -12.38 -12.20 12.38
CA THR A 27 -11.20 -11.34 12.59
C THR A 27 -10.06 -12.07 13.29
N ALA A 28 -8.85 -11.52 13.18
CA ALA A 28 -7.59 -12.14 13.62
C ALA A 28 -7.60 -12.57 15.11
N GLY A 29 -7.70 -13.88 15.33
CA GLY A 29 -7.42 -14.57 16.59
C GLY A 29 -6.43 -15.71 16.36
N PHE A 30 -5.83 -16.24 17.43
CA PHE A 30 -4.83 -17.32 17.32
C PHE A 30 -5.35 -18.52 16.51
N TRP A 31 -6.56 -18.99 16.80
CA TRP A 31 -7.19 -20.11 16.10
C TRP A 31 -7.51 -19.81 14.63
N THR A 32 -7.95 -18.58 14.35
CA THR A 32 -8.21 -18.10 12.98
C THR A 32 -6.92 -18.10 12.16
N LEU A 33 -5.82 -17.59 12.74
CA LEU A 33 -4.51 -17.59 12.09
C LEU A 33 -4.01 -19.03 11.90
N ALA A 34 -4.12 -19.90 12.90
CA ALA A 34 -3.76 -21.31 12.78
C ALA A 34 -4.56 -22.00 11.67
N ALA A 35 -5.87 -21.72 11.56
CA ALA A 35 -6.75 -22.27 10.53
C ALA A 35 -6.41 -21.79 9.11
N VAL A 36 -5.73 -20.65 8.95
CA VAL A 36 -5.23 -20.16 7.66
C VAL A 36 -3.82 -20.69 7.38
N TYR A 37 -2.90 -20.53 8.33
CA TYR A 37 -1.49 -20.87 8.15
C TYR A 37 -1.26 -22.38 8.05
N PHE A 38 -1.92 -23.20 8.88
CA PHE A 38 -1.68 -24.64 8.87
C PHE A 38 -2.08 -25.30 7.54
N PRO A 39 -3.28 -25.08 6.97
CA PRO A 39 -3.56 -25.56 5.62
C PRO A 39 -2.61 -24.98 4.58
N SER A 40 -2.24 -23.70 4.71
CA SER A 40 -1.33 -23.04 3.75
C SER A 40 0.08 -23.62 3.75
N THR A 41 0.56 -24.25 4.84
CA THR A 41 1.89 -24.87 4.89
C THR A 41 1.93 -26.27 4.27
N LEU A 42 0.80 -26.99 4.23
CA LEU A 42 0.75 -28.36 3.71
C LEU A 42 1.26 -28.48 2.25
N PRO A 43 0.91 -27.58 1.31
CA PRO A 43 1.45 -27.63 -0.04
C PRO A 43 2.98 -27.48 -0.11
N PHE A 44 3.53 -26.59 0.73
CA PHE A 44 4.98 -26.36 0.79
C PHE A 44 5.71 -27.57 1.40
N PHE A 45 5.13 -28.19 2.44
CA PHE A 45 5.67 -29.42 3.01
C PHE A 45 5.73 -30.53 1.96
N LEU A 46 4.63 -30.78 1.25
CA LEU A 46 4.58 -31.81 0.20
C LEU A 46 5.51 -31.50 -0.97
N ALA A 47 5.62 -30.23 -1.38
CA ALA A 47 6.59 -29.79 -2.38
C ALA A 47 8.03 -30.08 -1.92
N GLY A 48 8.36 -29.77 -0.67
CA GLY A 48 9.66 -30.07 -0.07
C GLY A 48 9.96 -31.57 -0.04
N VAL A 49 8.97 -32.41 0.27
CA VAL A 49 9.11 -33.88 0.20
C VAL A 49 9.38 -34.34 -1.23
N VAL A 50 8.67 -33.81 -2.23
CA VAL A 50 8.91 -34.14 -3.65
C VAL A 50 10.34 -33.80 -4.05
N VAL A 51 10.80 -32.58 -3.77
CA VAL A 51 12.15 -32.12 -4.12
C VAL A 51 13.22 -32.94 -3.39
N SER A 52 13.06 -33.14 -2.07
CA SER A 52 14.02 -33.91 -1.26
C SER A 52 14.13 -35.36 -1.70
N THR A 53 12.99 -35.98 -2.04
CA THR A 53 12.97 -37.36 -2.56
C THR A 53 13.61 -37.44 -3.94
N ALA A 54 13.33 -36.48 -4.83
CA ALA A 54 13.93 -36.43 -6.16
C ALA A 54 15.46 -36.25 -6.10
N ILE A 55 15.96 -35.43 -5.17
CA ILE A 55 17.39 -35.26 -4.92
C ILE A 55 18.00 -36.54 -4.36
N ALA A 56 17.36 -37.16 -3.36
CA ALA A 56 17.83 -38.40 -2.75
C ALA A 56 17.94 -39.56 -3.76
N GLU A 57 16.96 -39.71 -4.65
CA GLU A 57 16.95 -40.76 -5.68
C GLU A 57 17.94 -40.49 -6.82
N ALA A 58 18.38 -39.25 -7.04
CA ALA A 58 19.26 -38.86 -8.13
C ALA A 58 20.56 -38.20 -7.64
N ILE A 59 21.06 -38.63 -6.48
CA ILE A 59 22.21 -38.02 -5.81
C ILE A 59 23.48 -38.03 -6.67
N GLU A 60 23.68 -39.08 -7.48
CA GLU A 60 24.79 -39.17 -8.45
C GLU A 60 24.75 -38.08 -9.53
N ARG A 61 23.59 -37.47 -9.75
CA ARG A 61 23.34 -36.42 -10.75
C ARG A 61 22.79 -35.14 -10.11
N VAL A 62 23.10 -34.91 -8.84
CA VAL A 62 22.54 -33.80 -8.05
C VAL A 62 22.67 -32.45 -8.75
N GLY A 63 23.81 -32.18 -9.42
CA GLY A 63 24.00 -30.93 -10.16
C GLY A 63 22.95 -30.69 -11.26
N ARG A 64 22.50 -31.74 -11.95
CA ARG A 64 21.42 -31.64 -12.95
C ARG A 64 20.06 -31.45 -12.30
N VAL A 65 19.78 -32.18 -11.21
CA VAL A 65 18.51 -32.07 -10.48
C VAL A 65 18.36 -30.65 -9.92
N TYR A 66 19.42 -30.14 -9.30
CA TYR A 66 19.47 -28.79 -8.74
C TYR A 66 19.34 -27.71 -9.81
N PHE A 67 19.96 -27.90 -10.98
CA PHE A 67 19.78 -27.00 -12.12
C PHE A 67 18.30 -26.90 -12.54
N PHE A 68 17.60 -28.03 -12.69
CA PHE A 68 16.19 -28.01 -13.07
C PHE A 68 15.27 -27.48 -11.97
N ASP A 69 15.61 -27.70 -10.70
CA ASP A 69 14.89 -27.10 -9.56
C ASP A 69 14.97 -25.57 -9.60
N LEU A 70 16.18 -25.01 -9.74
CA LEU A 70 16.38 -23.56 -9.86
C LEU A 70 15.72 -22.96 -11.10
N VAL A 71 15.80 -23.64 -12.26
CA VAL A 71 15.11 -23.21 -13.49
C VAL A 71 13.60 -23.22 -13.30
N GLY A 72 13.05 -24.25 -12.65
CA GLY A 72 11.63 -24.35 -12.33
C GLY A 72 11.16 -23.25 -11.38
N ALA A 73 11.93 -22.98 -10.32
CA ALA A 73 11.65 -21.89 -9.38
C ALA A 73 11.70 -20.52 -10.08
N GLY A 74 12.72 -20.27 -10.89
CA GLY A 74 12.84 -19.03 -11.68
C GLY A 74 11.69 -18.86 -12.69
N ALA A 75 11.31 -19.93 -13.39
CA ALA A 75 10.15 -19.92 -14.28
C ALA A 75 8.84 -19.65 -13.52
N GLY A 76 8.67 -20.24 -12.34
CA GLY A 76 7.53 -19.97 -11.45
C GLY A 76 7.43 -18.50 -11.06
N CYS A 77 8.54 -17.87 -10.67
CA CYS A 77 8.60 -16.44 -10.38
C CYS A 77 8.19 -15.58 -11.59
N LEU A 78 8.65 -15.93 -12.79
CA LEU A 78 8.29 -15.22 -14.03
C LEU A 78 6.83 -15.43 -14.43
N LEU A 79 6.28 -16.63 -14.22
CA LEU A 79 4.89 -16.97 -14.55
C LEU A 79 3.87 -16.38 -13.56
N LEU A 80 4.28 -16.09 -12.34
CA LEU A 80 3.40 -15.52 -11.31
C LEU A 80 2.70 -14.23 -11.78
N VAL A 81 3.45 -13.30 -12.36
CA VAL A 81 2.92 -12.00 -12.82
C VAL A 81 1.85 -12.14 -13.90
N PRO A 82 2.09 -12.82 -15.04
CA PRO A 82 1.05 -12.99 -16.06
C PRO A 82 -0.14 -13.81 -15.55
N LEU A 83 0.07 -14.82 -14.68
CA LEU A 83 -1.04 -15.59 -14.10
C LEU A 83 -1.93 -14.73 -13.19
N LEU A 84 -1.35 -13.90 -12.32
CA LEU A 84 -2.10 -12.98 -11.47
C LEU A 84 -2.86 -11.94 -12.30
N ASN A 85 -2.23 -11.40 -13.34
CA ASN A 85 -2.84 -10.40 -14.21
C ASN A 85 -3.98 -10.97 -15.08
N ALA A 86 -3.87 -12.23 -15.50
CA ALA A 86 -4.86 -12.87 -16.37
C ALA A 86 -6.01 -13.53 -15.59
N PHE A 87 -5.69 -14.26 -14.52
CA PHE A 87 -6.63 -15.13 -13.83
C PHE A 87 -6.96 -14.69 -12.41
N GLY A 88 -6.14 -13.82 -11.82
CA GLY A 88 -6.26 -13.35 -10.45
C GLY A 88 -5.70 -14.28 -9.38
N GLY A 89 -5.74 -13.83 -8.12
CA GLY A 89 -5.10 -14.51 -6.98
C GLY A 89 -5.52 -15.99 -6.83
N PRO A 90 -6.80 -16.28 -6.54
CA PRO A 90 -7.26 -17.65 -6.31
C PRO A 90 -6.98 -18.60 -7.49
N ASN A 91 -7.21 -18.16 -8.73
CA ASN A 91 -6.95 -19.00 -9.90
C ASN A 91 -5.46 -19.23 -10.16
N THR A 92 -4.59 -18.30 -9.77
CA THR A 92 -3.14 -18.51 -9.85
C THR A 92 -2.70 -19.64 -8.91
N VAL A 93 -3.32 -19.74 -7.72
CA VAL A 93 -3.11 -20.88 -6.82
C VAL A 93 -3.68 -22.18 -7.41
N LEU A 94 -4.85 -22.14 -8.05
CA LEU A 94 -5.38 -23.30 -8.79
C LEU A 94 -4.47 -23.73 -9.95
N ALA A 95 -3.81 -22.79 -10.63
CA ALA A 95 -2.83 -23.11 -11.67
C ALA A 95 -1.64 -23.92 -11.10
N ALA A 96 -1.19 -23.61 -9.87
CA ALA A 96 -0.18 -24.41 -9.19
C ALA A 96 -0.64 -25.86 -8.95
N ALA A 97 -1.92 -26.07 -8.59
CA ALA A 97 -2.49 -27.41 -8.48
C ALA A 97 -2.45 -28.18 -9.81
N VAL A 98 -2.72 -27.51 -10.94
CA VAL A 98 -2.59 -28.09 -12.28
C VAL A 98 -1.14 -28.54 -12.55
N PHE A 99 -0.14 -27.72 -12.19
CA PHE A 99 1.27 -28.09 -12.35
C PHE A 99 1.66 -29.31 -11.51
N TYR A 100 1.18 -29.43 -10.27
CA TYR A 100 1.41 -30.62 -9.45
C TYR A 100 0.76 -31.89 -10.03
N ALA A 101 -0.46 -31.77 -10.57
CA ALA A 101 -1.13 -32.90 -11.22
C ALA A 101 -0.41 -33.31 -12.53
N ALA A 102 0.08 -32.34 -13.30
CA ALA A 102 0.91 -32.61 -14.48
C ALA A 102 2.24 -33.27 -14.12
N ALA A 103 2.92 -32.81 -13.06
CA ALA A 103 4.13 -33.42 -12.55
C ALA A 103 3.88 -34.87 -12.09
N ALA A 104 2.75 -35.14 -11.43
CA ALA A 104 2.35 -36.50 -11.06
C ALA A 104 2.22 -37.42 -12.28
N ALA A 105 1.58 -36.95 -13.35
CA ALA A 105 1.45 -37.71 -14.60
C ALA A 105 2.82 -38.06 -15.21
N LEU A 106 3.77 -37.12 -15.18
CA LEU A 106 5.14 -37.37 -15.65
C LEU A 106 5.86 -38.42 -14.80
N TRP A 107 5.74 -38.35 -13.47
CA TRP A 107 6.34 -39.32 -12.57
C TRP A 107 5.77 -40.73 -12.73
N TYR A 108 4.45 -40.86 -12.88
CA TYR A 108 3.83 -42.16 -13.16
C TYR A 108 4.19 -42.69 -14.55
N SER A 109 4.28 -41.82 -15.56
CA SER A 109 4.75 -42.21 -16.89
C SER A 109 6.17 -42.77 -16.85
N ARG A 110 7.06 -42.15 -16.06
CA ARG A 110 8.44 -42.62 -15.90
C ARG A 110 8.53 -43.93 -15.12
N ALA A 111 7.55 -44.21 -14.27
CA ALA A 111 7.44 -45.47 -13.53
C ALA A 111 6.75 -46.61 -14.31
N GLY A 112 6.27 -46.37 -15.53
CA GLY A 112 5.50 -47.36 -16.30
C GLY A 112 4.07 -47.59 -15.80
N GLU A 113 3.59 -46.77 -14.86
CA GLU A 113 2.30 -46.88 -14.19
C GLU A 113 1.19 -46.19 -15.01
N VAL A 114 0.57 -46.93 -15.93
CA VAL A 114 -0.44 -46.39 -16.86
C VAL A 114 -1.66 -45.84 -16.13
N ALA A 115 -2.17 -46.58 -15.12
CA ALA A 115 -3.34 -46.16 -14.36
C ALA A 115 -3.08 -44.86 -13.58
N GLY A 116 -1.95 -44.78 -12.85
CA GLY A 116 -1.57 -43.57 -12.12
C GLY A 116 -1.38 -42.35 -13.04
N ARG A 117 -0.79 -42.56 -14.22
CA ARG A 117 -0.68 -41.51 -15.25
C ARG A 117 -2.06 -41.05 -15.73
N ALA A 118 -2.95 -41.98 -16.09
CA ALA A 118 -4.29 -41.65 -16.57
C ALA A 118 -5.10 -40.87 -15.53
N VAL A 119 -5.06 -41.29 -14.26
CA VAL A 119 -5.71 -40.58 -13.15
C VAL A 119 -5.12 -39.18 -12.96
N SER A 120 -3.80 -39.03 -13.03
CA SER A 120 -3.14 -37.73 -12.88
C SER A 120 -3.45 -36.77 -14.04
N VAL A 121 -3.55 -37.29 -15.27
CA VAL A 121 -3.99 -36.51 -16.44
C VAL A 121 -5.44 -36.08 -16.27
N ALA A 122 -6.33 -36.99 -15.85
CA ALA A 122 -7.73 -36.66 -15.58
C ALA A 122 -7.86 -35.60 -14.48
N LEU A 123 -7.06 -35.69 -13.41
CA LEU A 123 -6.99 -34.67 -12.36
C LEU A 123 -6.53 -33.31 -12.91
N ALA A 124 -5.46 -33.28 -13.71
CA ALA A 124 -4.97 -32.03 -14.32
C ALA A 124 -6.03 -31.38 -15.22
N LEU A 125 -6.73 -32.17 -16.04
CA LEU A 125 -7.82 -31.69 -16.90
C LEU A 125 -9.01 -31.19 -16.07
N ALA A 126 -9.40 -31.91 -15.01
CA ALA A 126 -10.46 -31.47 -14.11
C ALA A 126 -10.12 -30.14 -13.40
N LEU A 127 -8.86 -29.97 -12.98
CA LEU A 127 -8.38 -28.72 -12.38
C LEU A 127 -8.31 -27.57 -13.40
N LEU A 128 -7.97 -27.84 -14.65
CA LEU A 128 -8.04 -26.85 -15.73
C LEU A 128 -9.49 -26.41 -15.99
N VAL A 129 -10.44 -27.36 -16.01
CA VAL A 129 -11.87 -27.05 -16.12
C VAL A 129 -12.32 -26.22 -14.91
N LEU A 130 -11.92 -26.59 -13.69
CA LEU A 130 -12.22 -25.83 -12.49
C LEU A 130 -11.64 -24.41 -12.55
N LEU A 131 -10.40 -24.24 -13.01
CA LEU A 131 -9.76 -22.94 -13.19
C LEU A 131 -10.56 -22.06 -14.17
N GLY A 132 -10.93 -22.60 -15.34
CA GLY A 132 -11.73 -21.88 -16.33
C GLY A 132 -13.12 -21.52 -15.80
N TYR A 133 -13.78 -22.45 -15.11
CA TYR A 133 -15.06 -22.22 -14.48
C TYR A 133 -14.96 -21.15 -13.37
N ASN A 134 -13.96 -21.24 -12.52
CA ASN A 134 -13.74 -20.29 -11.42
C ASN A 134 -13.38 -18.89 -11.92
N ALA A 135 -12.64 -18.76 -13.03
CA ALA A 135 -12.39 -17.48 -13.68
C ALA A 135 -13.67 -16.75 -14.11
N ARG A 136 -14.71 -17.50 -14.50
CA ARG A 136 -16.00 -16.92 -14.93
C ARG A 136 -16.98 -16.69 -13.79
N PHE A 137 -17.06 -17.63 -12.85
CA PHE A 137 -18.12 -17.68 -11.83
C PHE A 137 -17.64 -17.36 -10.41
N ARG A 138 -16.31 -17.27 -10.17
CA ARG A 138 -15.72 -16.87 -8.88
C ARG A 138 -16.27 -17.68 -7.70
N LEU A 139 -16.34 -19.00 -7.87
CA LEU A 139 -16.79 -19.92 -6.83
C LEU A 139 -15.86 -19.88 -5.61
N ILE A 140 -14.56 -20.01 -5.89
CA ILE A 140 -13.42 -19.98 -4.97
C ILE A 140 -12.76 -18.60 -5.15
N ASP A 141 -13.24 -17.62 -4.39
CA ASP A 141 -12.75 -16.24 -4.41
C ASP A 141 -12.88 -15.60 -3.02
N VAL A 142 -12.24 -14.44 -2.84
CA VAL A 142 -12.30 -13.65 -1.61
C VAL A 142 -13.70 -13.04 -1.48
N LYS A 143 -14.51 -13.62 -0.59
CA LYS A 143 -15.88 -13.17 -0.25
C LYS A 143 -15.96 -12.51 1.12
N TYR A 144 -14.99 -12.76 1.98
CA TYR A 144 -14.89 -12.18 3.31
C TYR A 144 -13.51 -11.53 3.46
N ALA A 145 -13.49 -10.34 4.06
CA ALA A 145 -12.27 -9.69 4.48
C ALA A 145 -12.49 -9.03 5.84
N LYS A 146 -11.59 -9.31 6.80
CA LYS A 146 -11.58 -8.70 8.13
C LYS A 146 -12.92 -8.75 8.86
N GLY A 147 -13.62 -9.88 8.84
CA GLY A 147 -14.92 -10.03 9.50
C GLY A 147 -16.12 -9.49 8.72
N LYS A 148 -15.92 -8.92 7.52
CA LYS A 148 -16.99 -8.36 6.69
C LYS A 148 -17.15 -9.14 5.39
N GLU A 149 -18.39 -9.36 4.99
CA GLU A 149 -18.72 -9.92 3.68
C GLU A 149 -18.63 -8.84 2.60
N LEU A 150 -18.03 -9.19 1.46
CA LEU A 150 -17.82 -8.32 0.31
C LEU A 150 -18.98 -8.47 -0.69
N THR A 151 -20.19 -8.10 -0.28
CA THR A 151 -21.41 -8.31 -1.09
C THR A 151 -21.76 -7.15 -2.03
N ASN A 152 -21.22 -5.95 -1.79
CA ASN A 152 -21.65 -4.72 -2.46
C ASN A 152 -20.66 -4.22 -3.52
N GLU A 153 -20.07 -5.13 -4.30
CA GLU A 153 -19.06 -4.82 -5.32
C GLU A 153 -19.62 -5.00 -6.74
N SER A 154 -19.69 -3.92 -7.53
CA SER A 154 -20.14 -3.95 -8.94
C SER A 154 -19.07 -4.50 -9.88
N PHE A 155 -17.81 -4.44 -9.46
CA PHE A 155 -16.66 -4.91 -10.20
C PHE A 155 -15.58 -5.39 -9.25
N VAL A 156 -14.86 -6.45 -9.63
CA VAL A 156 -13.63 -6.89 -8.97
C VAL A 156 -12.67 -7.38 -10.03
N LYS A 157 -11.39 -7.04 -9.91
CA LYS A 157 -10.31 -7.57 -10.75
C LYS A 157 -9.01 -7.61 -9.95
N TRP A 158 -8.16 -8.56 -10.28
CA TRP A 158 -6.85 -8.74 -9.67
C TRP A 158 -5.75 -8.41 -10.67
N ASN A 159 -4.62 -7.95 -10.16
CA ASN A 159 -3.34 -7.96 -10.85
C ASN A 159 -2.22 -8.31 -9.85
N SER A 160 -0.97 -8.24 -10.30
CA SER A 160 0.20 -8.47 -9.45
C SER A 160 0.41 -7.40 -8.36
N TYR A 161 -0.35 -6.31 -8.38
CA TYR A 161 -0.26 -5.24 -7.37
C TYR A 161 -1.32 -5.41 -6.28
N SER A 162 -2.58 -5.63 -6.67
CA SER A 162 -3.70 -5.71 -5.72
C SER A 162 -4.98 -6.32 -6.30
N ARG A 163 -5.93 -6.62 -5.42
CA ARG A 163 -7.35 -6.80 -5.72
C ARG A 163 -8.02 -5.43 -5.74
N VAL A 164 -8.56 -5.05 -6.90
CA VAL A 164 -9.30 -3.80 -7.06
C VAL A 164 -10.78 -4.11 -7.25
N ALA A 165 -11.62 -3.48 -6.44
CA ALA A 165 -13.06 -3.56 -6.53
C ALA A 165 -13.70 -2.17 -6.63
N VAL A 166 -14.97 -2.12 -7.04
CA VAL A 166 -15.77 -0.90 -7.11
C VAL A 166 -17.06 -1.14 -6.37
N THR A 167 -17.49 -0.19 -5.54
CA THR A 167 -18.79 -0.29 -4.84
C THR A 167 -19.96 -0.31 -5.82
N ALA A 168 -21.12 -0.82 -5.39
CA ALA A 168 -22.30 -0.90 -6.25
C ALA A 168 -22.77 0.46 -6.78
N ASP A 169 -22.64 1.52 -5.96
CA ASP A 169 -22.94 2.90 -6.30
C ASP A 169 -21.83 3.62 -7.08
N GLN A 170 -20.73 2.93 -7.39
CA GLN A 170 -19.57 3.44 -8.12
C GLN A 170 -18.80 4.57 -7.43
N SER A 171 -19.14 4.92 -6.19
CA SER A 171 -18.56 6.08 -5.49
C SER A 171 -17.16 5.82 -4.95
N LEU A 172 -16.78 4.55 -4.73
CA LEU A 172 -15.50 4.15 -4.18
C LEU A 172 -14.85 3.04 -5.01
N ILE A 173 -13.54 3.17 -5.19
CA ILE A 173 -12.66 2.09 -5.63
C ILE A 173 -11.99 1.53 -4.37
N VAL A 174 -12.20 0.24 -4.10
CA VAL A 174 -11.66 -0.48 -2.95
C VAL A 174 -10.46 -1.31 -3.37
N ILE A 175 -9.38 -1.24 -2.60
CA ILE A 175 -8.09 -1.88 -2.88
C ILE A 175 -7.79 -2.85 -1.73
N ASP A 176 -7.58 -4.12 -2.06
CA ASP A 176 -7.34 -5.23 -1.13
C ASP A 176 -8.39 -5.34 -0.01
N ALA A 177 -9.64 -4.98 -0.34
CA ALA A 177 -10.78 -5.00 0.57
C ALA A 177 -10.58 -4.14 1.85
N ASP A 178 -9.72 -3.12 1.78
CA ASP A 178 -9.39 -2.29 2.94
C ASP A 178 -9.13 -0.82 2.59
N ALA A 179 -8.11 -0.56 1.78
CA ALA A 179 -7.85 0.79 1.31
C ALA A 179 -8.92 1.21 0.30
N SER A 180 -9.18 2.51 0.17
CA SER A 180 -10.11 2.99 -0.84
C SER A 180 -9.74 4.38 -1.33
N THR A 181 -10.21 4.68 -2.54
CA THR A 181 -10.16 6.02 -3.13
C THR A 181 -11.55 6.34 -3.65
N GLY A 182 -12.04 7.54 -3.33
CA GLY A 182 -13.30 8.02 -3.86
C GLY A 182 -13.19 8.33 -5.34
N VAL A 183 -14.29 8.13 -6.07
CA VAL A 183 -14.37 8.49 -7.49
C VAL A 183 -14.87 9.92 -7.57
N ALA A 184 -14.01 10.83 -8.00
CA ALA A 184 -14.36 12.24 -8.15
C ALA A 184 -15.38 12.40 -9.29
N SER A 185 -16.56 12.92 -8.96
CA SER A 185 -17.66 13.16 -9.90
C SER A 185 -18.09 14.62 -9.79
N PHE A 186 -17.51 15.46 -10.65
CA PHE A 186 -17.76 16.90 -10.68
C PHE A 186 -17.95 17.35 -12.13
N ASP A 187 -18.85 18.32 -12.33
CA ASP A 187 -19.04 18.99 -13.62
C ASP A 187 -18.07 20.17 -13.71
N PHE A 188 -16.95 20.00 -14.39
CA PHE A 188 -15.95 21.06 -14.52
C PHE A 188 -16.29 22.11 -15.58
N ASP A 189 -17.26 21.83 -16.45
CA ASP A 189 -17.73 22.81 -17.44
C ASP A 189 -18.72 23.79 -16.78
N HIS A 190 -19.43 23.34 -15.75
CA HIS A 190 -20.36 24.14 -14.94
C HIS A 190 -20.14 23.95 -13.43
N LEU A 191 -18.90 24.11 -12.97
CA LEU A 191 -18.55 23.83 -11.57
C LEU A 191 -19.26 24.82 -10.63
N SER A 192 -20.10 24.29 -9.73
CA SER A 192 -20.85 25.12 -8.78
C SER A 192 -19.91 25.77 -7.76
N ALA A 193 -20.33 26.92 -7.19
CA ALA A 193 -19.57 27.57 -6.13
C ALA A 193 -19.42 26.66 -4.88
N ALA A 194 -20.42 25.82 -4.61
CA ALA A 194 -20.39 24.86 -3.51
C ALA A 194 -19.36 23.74 -3.75
N ASP A 195 -19.32 23.17 -4.97
CA ASP A 195 -18.34 22.14 -5.33
C ASP A 195 -16.93 22.70 -5.35
N ARG A 196 -16.75 23.90 -5.90
CA ARG A 196 -15.46 24.60 -5.87
C ARG A 196 -15.00 24.83 -4.43
N ARG A 197 -15.91 25.24 -3.54
CA ARG A 197 -15.60 25.40 -2.12
C ARG A 197 -15.22 24.06 -1.48
N ARG A 198 -15.98 23.00 -1.73
CA ARG A 198 -15.70 21.64 -1.23
C ARG A 198 -14.35 21.11 -1.69
N LEU A 199 -13.94 21.41 -2.92
CA LEU A 199 -12.64 20.97 -3.46
C LEU A 199 -11.46 21.76 -2.89
N LEU A 200 -11.63 23.08 -2.70
CA LEU A 200 -10.51 23.96 -2.36
C LEU A 200 -10.34 24.24 -0.86
N TYR A 201 -11.42 24.23 -0.08
CA TYR A 201 -11.41 24.56 1.34
C TYR A 201 -11.29 23.31 2.24
N GLU A 202 -10.42 22.41 1.81
CA GLU A 202 -9.94 21.23 2.54
C GLU A 202 -8.42 21.24 2.52
N GLY A 203 -7.77 20.46 3.40
CA GLY A 203 -6.31 20.40 3.51
C GLY A 203 -5.61 20.20 2.16
N PRO A 204 -5.94 19.14 1.40
CA PRO A 204 -5.34 18.90 0.08
C PRO A 204 -5.76 19.91 -1.01
N GLY A 205 -6.71 20.81 -0.75
CA GLY A 205 -7.14 21.88 -1.65
C GLY A 205 -6.34 23.17 -1.50
N LEU A 206 -5.76 23.41 -0.31
CA LEU A 206 -4.98 24.61 0.00
C LEU A 206 -3.85 24.96 -0.97
N PRO A 207 -3.02 24.03 -1.50
CA PRO A 207 -1.96 24.43 -2.41
C PRO A 207 -2.48 25.17 -3.64
N TYR A 208 -3.69 24.89 -4.10
CA TYR A 208 -4.29 25.56 -5.26
C TYR A 208 -4.94 26.90 -4.92
N LEU A 209 -5.19 27.19 -3.64
CA LEU A 209 -5.55 28.54 -3.18
C LEU A 209 -4.31 29.43 -3.04
N LEU A 210 -3.14 28.84 -2.75
CA LEU A 210 -1.85 29.53 -2.72
C LEU A 210 -1.20 29.68 -4.09
N ARG A 211 -1.42 28.71 -4.98
CA ARG A 211 -0.92 28.66 -6.36
C ARG A 211 -2.08 28.38 -7.34
N PRO A 212 -3.01 29.34 -7.55
CA PRO A 212 -4.06 29.17 -8.54
C PRO A 212 -3.47 28.92 -9.93
N GLY A 213 -4.02 27.95 -10.67
CA GLY A 213 -3.54 27.62 -12.02
C GLY A 213 -2.23 26.83 -12.10
N ALA A 214 -1.74 26.28 -10.98
CA ALA A 214 -0.48 25.55 -10.91
C ALA A 214 -0.35 24.42 -11.95
N LYS A 215 0.84 24.29 -12.57
CA LYS A 215 1.24 23.04 -13.22
C LYS A 215 1.46 22.00 -12.15
N THR A 216 0.72 20.90 -12.25
CA THR A 216 0.52 19.99 -11.12
C THR A 216 0.94 18.58 -11.48
N LEU A 217 1.68 17.95 -10.57
CA LEU A 217 1.92 16.51 -10.56
C LEU A 217 1.21 15.88 -9.36
N ILE A 218 0.39 14.87 -9.62
CA ILE A 218 -0.29 14.09 -8.59
C ILE A 218 0.31 12.69 -8.58
N LEU A 219 0.82 12.28 -7.43
CA LEU A 219 1.33 10.93 -7.19
C LEU A 219 0.21 10.11 -6.54
N GLY A 220 -0.18 8.99 -7.15
CA GLY A 220 -1.29 8.16 -6.66
C GLY A 220 -2.66 8.78 -6.94
N ALA A 221 -2.95 9.08 -8.21
CA ALA A 221 -4.15 9.81 -8.61
C ALA A 221 -5.47 9.09 -8.27
N GLY A 222 -5.48 7.75 -8.20
CA GLY A 222 -6.62 6.96 -7.73
C GLY A 222 -7.91 7.27 -8.49
N GLY A 223 -8.99 7.51 -7.76
CA GLY A 223 -10.29 7.93 -8.31
C GLY A 223 -10.38 9.42 -8.66
N GLY A 224 -9.28 10.18 -8.59
CA GLY A 224 -9.15 11.50 -9.20
C GLY A 224 -9.48 12.70 -8.31
N TRP A 225 -9.57 12.55 -7.00
CA TRP A 225 -9.87 13.67 -6.10
C TRP A 225 -8.83 14.79 -6.14
N ASP A 226 -7.55 14.45 -6.11
CA ASP A 226 -6.50 15.48 -6.20
C ASP A 226 -6.48 16.14 -7.59
N VAL A 227 -6.83 15.39 -8.65
CA VAL A 227 -6.99 15.93 -10.00
C VAL A 227 -8.15 16.94 -10.02
N ALA A 228 -9.28 16.58 -9.40
CA ALA A 228 -10.44 17.46 -9.28
C ALA A 228 -10.10 18.76 -8.51
N ARG A 229 -9.30 18.66 -7.44
CA ARG A 229 -8.85 19.85 -6.68
C ARG A 229 -7.95 20.75 -7.52
N ALA A 230 -6.99 20.17 -8.26
CA ALA A 230 -6.12 20.92 -9.16
C ALA A 230 -6.93 21.69 -10.23
N LEU A 231 -7.91 21.02 -10.86
CA LEU A 231 -8.79 21.63 -11.86
C LEU A 231 -9.68 22.73 -11.27
N ALA A 232 -10.26 22.52 -10.09
CA ALA A 232 -11.05 23.55 -9.38
C ALA A 232 -10.21 24.78 -9.01
N GLY A 233 -8.91 24.56 -8.80
CA GLY A 233 -7.89 25.58 -8.61
C GLY A 233 -7.48 26.34 -9.89
N GLY A 234 -8.00 25.92 -11.04
CA GLY A 234 -7.72 26.53 -12.35
C GLY A 234 -6.53 25.93 -13.10
N SER A 235 -5.97 24.81 -12.62
CA SER A 235 -4.82 24.16 -13.26
C SER A 235 -5.17 23.67 -14.67
N ARG A 236 -4.28 23.94 -15.65
CA ARG A 236 -4.47 23.54 -17.05
C ARG A 236 -3.47 22.49 -17.55
N ASP A 237 -2.52 22.11 -16.71
CA ASP A 237 -1.49 21.11 -16.99
C ASP A 237 -1.33 20.24 -15.73
N VAL A 238 -2.12 19.16 -15.69
CA VAL A 238 -2.19 18.23 -14.56
C VAL A 238 -1.69 16.87 -15.02
N THR A 239 -0.54 16.44 -14.51
CA THR A 239 -0.05 15.08 -14.67
C THR A 239 -0.54 14.21 -13.52
N ALA A 240 -1.39 13.24 -13.81
CA ALA A 240 -1.92 12.28 -12.85
C ALA A 240 -1.15 10.96 -12.99
N VAL A 241 -0.37 10.59 -11.98
CA VAL A 241 0.38 9.32 -11.98
C VAL A 241 -0.35 8.30 -11.12
N GLU A 242 -0.68 7.15 -11.71
CA GLU A 242 -1.34 6.03 -11.03
C GLU A 242 -0.57 4.74 -11.31
N ILE A 243 -0.19 4.03 -10.25
CA ILE A 243 0.60 2.80 -10.38
C ILE A 243 -0.24 1.62 -10.88
N ASN A 244 -1.53 1.59 -10.54
CA ASN A 244 -2.40 0.46 -10.81
C ASN A 244 -3.15 0.63 -12.14
N PRO A 245 -2.81 -0.15 -13.19
CA PRO A 245 -3.49 -0.07 -14.49
C PRO A 245 -4.97 -0.45 -14.44
N ILE A 246 -5.43 -1.21 -13.43
CA ILE A 246 -6.86 -1.49 -13.27
C ILE A 246 -7.59 -0.19 -12.92
N ILE A 247 -7.05 0.60 -12.00
CA ILE A 247 -7.64 1.88 -11.57
C ILE A 247 -7.60 2.87 -12.73
N ALA A 248 -6.43 3.10 -13.31
CA ALA A 248 -6.23 4.09 -14.37
C ALA A 248 -7.01 3.75 -15.66
N GLU A 249 -6.77 2.57 -16.23
CA GLU A 249 -7.23 2.23 -17.58
C GLU A 249 -8.59 1.50 -17.57
N THR A 250 -8.73 0.48 -16.71
CA THR A 250 -9.96 -0.34 -16.72
C THR A 250 -11.14 0.39 -16.07
N LEU A 251 -10.87 1.14 -15.00
CA LEU A 251 -11.89 1.83 -14.22
C LEU A 251 -12.06 3.27 -14.69
N MET A 252 -11.12 4.17 -14.41
CA MET A 252 -11.30 5.60 -14.64
C MET A 252 -11.46 5.97 -16.12
N ARG A 253 -10.67 5.36 -17.02
CA ARG A 253 -10.84 5.53 -18.48
C ARG A 253 -11.92 4.63 -19.09
N GLY A 254 -12.38 3.62 -18.36
CA GLY A 254 -13.36 2.64 -18.80
C GLY A 254 -14.67 2.72 -18.03
N ARG A 255 -14.87 1.78 -17.11
CA ARG A 255 -16.15 1.56 -16.41
C ARG A 255 -16.70 2.75 -15.64
N LEU A 256 -15.83 3.60 -15.11
CA LEU A 256 -16.18 4.77 -14.30
C LEU A 256 -16.09 6.07 -15.10
N ARG A 257 -15.89 6.01 -16.42
CA ARG A 257 -15.78 7.20 -17.27
C ARG A 257 -17.02 8.08 -17.15
N GLU A 258 -18.22 7.51 -17.23
CA GLU A 258 -19.47 8.27 -17.16
C GLU A 258 -19.70 8.84 -15.75
N TYR A 259 -19.50 8.02 -14.72
CA TYR A 259 -19.65 8.44 -13.32
C TYR A 259 -18.69 9.58 -12.97
N SER A 260 -17.42 9.47 -13.35
CA SER A 260 -16.41 10.52 -13.16
C SER A 260 -16.53 11.69 -14.16
N ARG A 261 -17.55 11.69 -15.02
CA ARG A 261 -17.79 12.71 -16.06
C ARG A 261 -16.58 12.93 -16.96
N GLY A 262 -15.84 11.86 -17.25
CA GLY A 262 -14.68 11.90 -18.13
C GLY A 262 -13.48 12.64 -17.56
N LEU A 263 -13.33 12.71 -16.24
CA LEU A 263 -12.25 13.44 -15.56
C LEU A 263 -10.85 13.19 -16.16
N TYR A 264 -10.50 11.93 -16.46
CA TYR A 264 -9.18 11.57 -17.03
C TYR A 264 -9.10 11.67 -18.56
N PHE A 265 -10.16 12.12 -19.22
CA PHE A 265 -10.19 12.47 -20.64
C PHE A 265 -10.18 13.99 -20.88
N ARG A 266 -10.22 14.79 -19.81
CA ARG A 266 -10.13 16.23 -19.91
C ARG A 266 -8.79 16.64 -20.55
N PRO A 267 -8.77 17.63 -21.45
CA PRO A 267 -7.55 18.06 -22.15
C PRO A 267 -6.47 18.61 -21.19
N GLU A 268 -6.86 19.08 -20.00
CA GLU A 268 -5.96 19.56 -18.96
C GLU A 268 -5.24 18.42 -18.21
N VAL A 269 -5.68 17.16 -18.38
CA VAL A 269 -5.21 16.01 -17.59
C VAL A 269 -4.43 15.02 -18.45
N ARG A 270 -3.17 14.79 -18.09
CA ARG A 270 -2.32 13.71 -18.62
C ARG A 270 -2.22 12.59 -17.59
N LEU A 271 -2.91 11.48 -17.84
CA LEU A 271 -2.82 10.27 -17.01
C LEU A 271 -1.64 9.40 -17.46
N GLU A 272 -0.78 9.07 -16.50
CA GLU A 272 0.42 8.24 -16.67
C GLU A 272 0.33 7.00 -15.77
N VAL A 273 0.42 5.82 -16.38
CA VAL A 273 0.46 4.56 -15.63
C VAL A 273 1.90 4.23 -15.27
N ALA A 274 2.32 4.63 -14.07
CA ALA A 274 3.68 4.47 -13.58
C ALA A 274 3.74 4.49 -12.05
N GLU A 275 4.83 3.96 -11.49
CA GLU A 275 5.17 4.20 -10.08
C GLU A 275 5.63 5.67 -9.91
N GLY A 276 5.09 6.35 -8.89
CA GLY A 276 5.19 7.80 -8.72
C GLY A 276 6.62 8.32 -8.66
N ARG A 277 7.48 7.70 -7.84
CA ARG A 277 8.87 8.14 -7.73
C ARG A 277 9.67 7.83 -8.99
N SER A 278 9.44 6.68 -9.59
CA SER A 278 10.05 6.28 -10.86
C SER A 278 9.68 7.23 -11.98
N PHE A 279 8.44 7.73 -12.00
CA PHE A 279 8.01 8.78 -12.92
C PHE A 279 8.79 10.07 -12.68
N VAL A 280 8.84 10.57 -11.43
CA VAL A 280 9.59 11.78 -11.07
C VAL A 280 11.05 11.68 -11.51
N LYS A 281 11.73 10.58 -11.20
CA LYS A 281 13.16 10.40 -11.57
C LYS A 281 13.44 10.42 -13.06
N ARG A 282 12.46 10.05 -13.90
CA ARG A 282 12.60 10.06 -15.37
C ARG A 282 12.14 11.37 -15.99
N SER A 283 11.25 12.10 -15.31
CA SER A 283 10.73 13.39 -15.76
C SER A 283 11.85 14.42 -15.86
N ARG A 284 11.72 15.33 -16.82
CA ARG A 284 12.55 16.55 -16.90
C ARG A 284 11.75 17.81 -16.58
N GLU A 285 10.44 17.66 -16.38
CA GLU A 285 9.52 18.77 -16.14
C GLU A 285 9.61 19.28 -14.69
N LYS A 286 9.33 20.57 -14.51
CA LYS A 286 9.13 21.18 -13.18
C LYS A 286 7.65 21.42 -12.95
N TYR A 287 7.23 21.38 -11.69
CA TYR A 287 5.85 21.56 -11.27
C TYR A 287 5.74 22.64 -10.19
N GLN A 288 4.66 23.44 -10.20
CA GLN A 288 4.35 24.33 -9.08
C GLN A 288 3.73 23.56 -7.91
N VAL A 289 3.03 22.45 -8.16
CA VAL A 289 2.48 21.60 -7.09
C VAL A 289 2.81 20.14 -7.38
N ILE A 290 3.48 19.48 -6.44
CA ILE A 290 3.59 18.01 -6.41
C ILE A 290 2.78 17.55 -5.20
N GLN A 291 1.73 16.76 -5.42
CA GLN A 291 0.78 16.39 -4.38
C GLN A 291 0.62 14.88 -4.24
N ALA A 292 0.54 14.41 -3.00
CA ALA A 292 0.30 13.04 -2.61
C ALA A 292 -0.62 12.98 -1.38
N THR A 293 -1.90 12.68 -1.59
CA THR A 293 -2.91 12.58 -0.51
C THR A 293 -3.20 11.12 -0.19
N LEU A 294 -2.84 10.68 1.03
CA LEU A 294 -3.11 9.31 1.49
C LEU A 294 -2.69 8.24 0.46
N VAL A 295 -1.62 8.52 -0.28
CA VAL A 295 -0.99 7.53 -1.17
C VAL A 295 -0.54 6.38 -0.27
N ASP A 296 -0.49 5.18 -0.87
CA ASP A 296 -0.18 3.89 -0.24
C ASP A 296 -1.36 3.16 0.39
N THR A 297 -1.44 1.86 0.12
CA THR A 297 -2.49 0.98 0.63
C THR A 297 -2.28 0.74 2.12
N TRP A 298 -3.06 1.43 2.94
CA TRP A 298 -3.22 1.22 4.38
C TRP A 298 -3.36 -0.26 4.78
N ALA A 299 -3.90 -1.09 3.88
CA ALA A 299 -3.99 -2.55 3.96
C ALA A 299 -2.71 -3.26 4.41
N SER A 300 -1.56 -2.77 3.96
CA SER A 300 -0.26 -3.37 4.30
C SER A 300 0.20 -3.01 5.71
N THR A 301 -0.04 -1.78 6.18
CA THR A 301 0.37 -1.31 7.51
C THR A 301 -0.49 -1.90 8.64
N ALA A 302 -1.81 -1.99 8.44
CA ALA A 302 -2.76 -2.40 9.48
C ALA A 302 -2.69 -3.88 9.88
N ALA A 303 -2.21 -4.77 8.99
CA ALA A 303 -2.04 -6.19 9.31
C ALA A 303 -0.81 -6.47 10.19
N GLY A 304 0.01 -5.45 10.47
CA GLY A 304 1.24 -5.49 11.27
C GLY A 304 2.36 -6.38 10.72
N ALA A 305 2.06 -7.40 9.91
CA ALA A 305 3.02 -8.30 9.26
C ALA A 305 4.03 -7.56 8.35
N TYR A 306 3.76 -6.29 8.04
CA TYR A 306 4.41 -5.49 7.02
C TYR A 306 4.80 -4.08 7.50
N ALA A 307 4.92 -3.86 8.81
CA ALA A 307 5.62 -2.67 9.33
C ALA A 307 7.07 -2.54 8.78
N LEU A 308 7.62 -3.63 8.23
CA LEU A 308 8.87 -3.73 7.50
C LEU A 308 8.72 -3.70 5.97
N THR A 309 7.61 -3.16 5.43
CA THR A 309 7.51 -2.95 3.97
C THR A 309 8.29 -1.72 3.58
N GLU A 310 9.13 -1.87 2.58
CA GLU A 310 9.86 -0.77 1.97
C GLU A 310 8.87 0.17 1.28
N ASN A 311 8.93 1.46 1.63
CA ASN A 311 8.20 2.51 0.96
C ASN A 311 9.17 3.57 0.44
N TYR A 312 9.37 3.55 -0.87
CA TYR A 312 10.28 4.44 -1.56
C TYR A 312 9.67 5.83 -1.86
N LEU A 313 8.38 6.06 -1.60
CA LEU A 313 7.76 7.38 -1.74
C LEU A 313 8.12 8.32 -0.58
N TYR A 314 8.39 7.78 0.62
CA TYR A 314 8.72 8.55 1.82
C TYR A 314 10.15 8.33 2.29
N THR A 315 11.11 8.77 1.49
CA THR A 315 12.52 8.80 1.89
C THR A 315 13.10 10.19 1.69
N THR A 316 14.20 10.50 2.38
CA THR A 316 14.95 11.75 2.19
C THR A 316 15.41 11.88 0.73
N ASN A 317 15.73 10.76 0.08
CA ASN A 317 16.09 10.72 -1.33
C ASN A 317 14.88 11.05 -2.22
N ALA A 318 13.71 10.45 -1.96
CA ALA A 318 12.48 10.75 -2.69
C ALA A 318 12.08 12.22 -2.53
N PHE A 319 12.14 12.75 -1.31
CA PHE A 319 11.83 14.16 -1.04
C PHE A 319 12.81 15.10 -1.73
N ALA A 320 14.10 14.75 -1.78
CA ALA A 320 15.07 15.50 -2.58
C ALA A 320 14.75 15.42 -4.08
N ASP A 321 14.34 14.26 -4.60
CA ASP A 321 13.88 14.10 -5.99
C ASP A 321 12.67 15.01 -6.25
N TYR A 322 11.65 15.01 -5.38
CA TYR A 322 10.45 15.84 -5.52
C TYR A 322 10.77 17.33 -5.45
N LEU A 323 11.50 17.78 -4.43
CA LEU A 323 11.90 19.17 -4.26
C LEU A 323 12.73 19.67 -5.45
N ASN A 324 13.62 18.83 -5.99
CA ASN A 324 14.34 19.18 -7.21
C ASN A 324 13.42 19.34 -8.42
N HIS A 325 12.25 18.70 -8.46
CA HIS A 325 11.27 18.86 -9.55
C HIS A 325 10.24 19.96 -9.31
N LEU A 326 10.38 20.75 -8.24
CA LEU A 326 9.59 21.96 -8.06
C LEU A 326 10.17 23.14 -8.84
N SER A 327 9.30 24.06 -9.26
CA SER A 327 9.69 25.45 -9.56
C SER A 327 10.11 26.17 -8.27
N ASP A 328 10.71 27.36 -8.39
CA ASP A 328 11.15 28.15 -7.21
C ASP A 328 10.00 28.54 -6.29
N ASP A 329 8.82 28.80 -6.85
CA ASP A 329 7.59 29.07 -6.12
C ASP A 329 6.80 27.79 -5.76
N GLY A 330 7.32 26.61 -6.09
CA GLY A 330 6.59 25.36 -6.01
C GLY A 330 6.43 24.79 -4.59
N LEU A 331 5.40 23.96 -4.43
CA LEU A 331 5.01 23.29 -3.19
C LEU A 331 5.00 21.77 -3.39
N LEU A 332 5.67 21.05 -2.50
CA LEU A 332 5.48 19.62 -2.27
C LEU A 332 4.45 19.45 -1.14
N VAL A 333 3.40 18.68 -1.40
CA VAL A 333 2.24 18.58 -0.50
C VAL A 333 1.93 17.13 -0.21
N PHE A 334 1.94 16.78 1.08
CA PHE A 334 1.53 15.47 1.56
C PHE A 334 0.42 15.61 2.58
N THR A 335 -0.63 14.79 2.45
CA THR A 335 -1.69 14.70 3.45
C THR A 335 -1.75 13.29 4.02
N ARG A 336 -1.71 13.20 5.37
CA ARG A 336 -1.74 11.95 6.13
C ARG A 336 -2.73 12.03 7.30
N TRP A 337 -3.02 10.90 7.94
CA TRP A 337 -3.88 10.85 9.12
C TRP A 337 -3.30 11.70 10.26
N GLY A 338 -4.14 12.55 10.84
CA GLY A 338 -3.85 13.27 12.07
C GLY A 338 -3.99 12.33 13.27
N LEU A 339 -2.89 12.14 13.99
CA LEU A 339 -2.79 11.23 15.14
C LEU A 339 -2.33 12.00 16.38
N GLU A 340 -2.62 11.46 17.55
CA GLU A 340 -2.18 11.99 18.84
C GLU A 340 -1.62 10.85 19.73
N PRO A 341 -0.34 10.91 20.15
CA PRO A 341 0.68 11.83 19.68
C PRO A 341 0.94 11.73 18.15
N PRO A 342 1.31 12.84 17.46
CA PRO A 342 1.63 12.84 16.03
C PRO A 342 2.72 11.85 15.65
N ARG A 343 2.58 11.21 14.48
CA ARG A 343 3.51 10.18 14.01
C ARG A 343 3.90 10.39 12.56
N GLU A 344 3.03 10.02 11.63
CA GLU A 344 3.30 10.05 10.20
C GLU A 344 3.60 11.49 9.74
N SER A 345 2.70 12.43 10.03
CA SER A 345 2.87 13.85 9.69
C SER A 345 4.11 14.47 10.34
N LEU A 346 4.42 14.13 11.58
CA LEU A 346 5.63 14.61 12.27
C LEU A 346 6.92 14.00 11.67
N ARG A 347 6.88 12.75 11.21
CA ARG A 347 7.99 12.10 10.49
C ARG A 347 8.18 12.69 9.09
N LEU A 348 7.12 13.11 8.41
CA LEU A 348 7.23 13.87 7.15
C LEU A 348 8.04 15.16 7.34
N LEU A 349 7.88 15.83 8.49
CA LEU A 349 8.66 17.02 8.85
C LEU A 349 10.16 16.71 8.99
N SER A 350 10.51 15.61 9.66
CA SER A 350 11.90 15.14 9.74
C SER A 350 12.49 14.81 8.36
N LEU A 351 11.71 14.14 7.49
CA LEU A 351 12.11 13.86 6.09
C LEU A 351 12.34 15.14 5.30
N ALA A 352 11.39 16.08 5.36
CA ALA A 352 11.46 17.36 4.67
C ALA A 352 12.68 18.17 5.11
N ARG A 353 12.96 18.24 6.41
CA ARG A 353 14.17 18.89 6.94
C ARG A 353 15.44 18.27 6.39
N ALA A 354 15.58 16.95 6.49
CA ALA A 354 16.76 16.25 6.01
C ALA A 354 16.96 16.43 4.50
N ALA A 355 15.87 16.44 3.72
CA ALA A 355 15.91 16.61 2.27
C ALA A 355 16.30 18.04 1.87
N LEU A 356 15.69 19.06 2.50
CA LEU A 356 16.01 20.47 2.29
C LEU A 356 17.48 20.77 2.67
N GLN A 357 17.95 20.24 3.80
CA GLN A 357 19.36 20.37 4.20
C GLN A 357 20.31 19.72 3.20
N LYS A 358 19.96 18.54 2.68
CA LYS A 358 20.73 17.87 1.61
C LYS A 358 20.79 18.70 0.32
N LEU A 359 19.78 19.53 0.07
CA LEU A 359 19.73 20.49 -1.04
C LEU A 359 20.39 21.84 -0.74
N GLY A 360 21.02 21.98 0.44
CA GLY A 360 21.77 23.18 0.84
C GLY A 360 20.94 24.27 1.52
N GLU A 361 19.68 24.00 1.89
CA GLU A 361 18.86 24.97 2.61
C GLU A 361 19.22 24.97 4.11
N GLY A 362 19.75 26.09 4.60
CA GLY A 362 20.23 26.24 5.98
C GLY A 362 19.12 26.43 7.02
N GLU A 363 17.92 26.85 6.60
CA GLU A 363 16.78 27.13 7.48
C GLU A 363 15.53 26.32 7.07
N PRO A 364 15.59 24.98 7.07
CA PRO A 364 14.51 24.13 6.53
C PRO A 364 13.15 24.34 7.21
N TRP A 365 13.13 24.79 8.47
CA TRP A 365 11.90 25.10 9.19
C TRP A 365 11.11 26.25 8.55
N LYS A 366 11.74 27.17 7.83
CA LYS A 366 11.04 28.25 7.11
C LYS A 366 10.32 27.77 5.84
N HIS A 367 10.57 26.55 5.39
CA HIS A 367 9.99 25.99 4.17
C HIS A 367 8.75 25.13 4.43
N ILE A 368 8.40 24.86 5.70
CA ILE A 368 7.39 23.87 6.04
C ILE A 368 6.21 24.54 6.74
N ALA A 369 4.99 24.15 6.37
CA ALA A 369 3.76 24.54 7.05
C ALA A 369 2.87 23.30 7.23
N VAL A 370 2.09 23.26 8.30
CA VAL A 370 1.18 22.14 8.62
C VAL A 370 -0.15 22.67 9.10
N VAL A 371 -1.22 22.13 8.52
CA VAL A 371 -2.61 22.41 8.89
C VAL A 371 -3.38 21.11 9.08
N ARG A 372 -4.32 21.10 10.03
CA ARG A 372 -5.18 19.96 10.34
C ARG A 372 -6.62 20.24 9.97
N GLN A 373 -7.19 19.37 9.16
CA GLN A 373 -8.62 19.29 8.88
C GLN A 373 -9.28 18.27 9.80
N GLY A 374 -10.51 18.56 10.25
CA GLY A 374 -11.32 17.66 11.07
C GLY A 374 -10.84 17.56 12.53
N ARG A 375 -11.51 16.72 13.32
CA ARG A 375 -11.15 16.48 14.72
C ARG A 375 -10.72 15.04 14.95
N LEU A 376 -9.81 14.85 15.89
CA LEU A 376 -9.35 13.52 16.33
C LEU A 376 -10.51 12.66 16.87
N SER A 377 -11.54 13.30 17.44
CA SER A 377 -12.71 12.67 18.04
C SER A 377 -13.78 12.23 17.04
N ASP A 378 -13.63 12.54 15.75
CA ASP A 378 -14.66 12.27 14.73
C ASP A 378 -14.68 10.77 14.36
N ALA A 379 -15.17 9.95 15.30
CA ALA A 379 -15.23 8.49 15.22
C ALA A 379 -16.19 7.95 14.13
N GLY A 380 -16.98 8.82 13.49
CA GLY A 380 -17.88 8.50 12.39
C GLY A 380 -17.43 9.01 11.01
N GLY A 381 -16.30 9.70 10.93
CA GLY A 381 -15.71 10.20 9.68
C GLY A 381 -14.32 9.62 9.43
N TRP A 382 -13.58 10.24 8.51
CA TRP A 382 -12.18 9.92 8.23
C TRP A 382 -11.22 10.37 9.37
N GLY A 383 -11.72 10.87 10.50
CA GLY A 383 -10.90 11.46 11.56
C GLY A 383 -10.20 12.76 11.13
N ALA A 384 -9.10 13.10 11.79
CA ALA A 384 -8.29 14.27 11.42
C ALA A 384 -7.33 13.94 10.27
N LEU A 385 -7.04 14.94 9.43
CA LEU A 385 -6.03 14.87 8.36
C LEU A 385 -5.05 16.03 8.50
N ASP A 386 -3.76 15.71 8.51
CA ASP A 386 -2.66 16.68 8.53
C ASP A 386 -2.15 16.88 7.11
N THR A 387 -2.24 18.10 6.59
CA THR A 387 -1.63 18.49 5.31
C THR A 387 -0.34 19.24 5.58
N VAL A 388 0.77 18.67 5.12
CA VAL A 388 2.12 19.21 5.21
C VAL A 388 2.46 19.85 3.87
N LEU A 389 2.69 21.16 3.87
CA LEU A 389 3.15 21.93 2.72
C LEU A 389 4.64 22.20 2.87
N ILE A 390 5.43 21.89 1.84
CA ILE A 390 6.89 22.04 1.82
C ILE A 390 7.27 22.86 0.59
N ALA A 391 7.64 24.12 0.79
CA ALA A 391 7.98 25.03 -0.28
C ALA A 391 9.44 24.86 -0.73
N ARG A 392 9.68 25.03 -2.04
CA ARG A 392 11.06 25.00 -2.58
C ARG A 392 11.92 26.12 -1.99
N LYS A 393 11.33 27.32 -1.83
CA LYS A 393 11.93 28.48 -1.16
C LYS A 393 11.24 28.76 0.18
N PRO A 394 11.89 29.45 1.14
CA PRO A 394 11.25 29.80 2.41
C PRO A 394 9.92 30.51 2.19
N PHE A 395 8.90 30.17 2.98
CA PHE A 395 7.63 30.90 2.96
C PHE A 395 7.87 32.36 3.36
N THR A 396 7.27 33.26 2.59
CA THR A 396 7.24 34.69 2.92
C THR A 396 6.23 34.98 4.03
N GLU A 397 6.39 36.10 4.74
CA GLU A 397 5.41 36.54 5.75
C GLU A 397 4.00 36.70 5.16
N GLY A 398 3.91 37.16 3.91
CA GLY A 398 2.63 37.29 3.19
C GLY A 398 1.98 35.93 2.91
N GLU A 399 2.75 34.91 2.53
CA GLU A 399 2.23 33.56 2.34
C GLU A 399 1.79 32.92 3.65
N ILE A 400 2.52 33.15 4.74
CA ILE A 400 2.15 32.66 6.07
C ILE A 400 0.85 33.33 6.52
N ALA A 401 0.71 34.64 6.33
CA ALA A 401 -0.52 35.37 6.62
C ALA A 401 -1.70 34.84 5.79
N ARG A 402 -1.49 34.58 4.50
CA ARG A 402 -2.50 34.01 3.62
C ARG A 402 -2.88 32.58 4.02
N LEU A 403 -1.91 31.74 4.37
CA LEU A 403 -2.16 30.39 4.87
C LEU A 403 -3.01 30.39 6.14
N ARG A 404 -2.72 31.30 7.07
CA ARG A 404 -3.48 31.45 8.32
C ARG A 404 -4.93 31.84 8.04
N GLU A 405 -5.14 32.83 7.17
CA GLU A 405 -6.47 33.27 6.74
C GLU A 405 -7.25 32.12 6.09
N LEU A 406 -6.64 31.44 5.11
CA LEU A 406 -7.26 30.31 4.42
C LEU A 406 -7.58 29.14 5.35
N ALA A 407 -6.70 28.83 6.30
CA ALA A 407 -6.96 27.82 7.33
C ALA A 407 -8.18 28.22 8.19
N GLY A 408 -8.29 29.50 8.57
CA GLY A 408 -9.46 30.05 9.25
C GLY A 408 -10.75 29.93 8.44
N GLU A 409 -10.75 30.36 7.17
CA GLU A 409 -11.90 30.28 6.26
C GLU A 409 -12.40 28.84 6.04
N ALA A 410 -11.47 27.87 6.03
CA ALA A 410 -11.73 26.45 5.87
C ALA A 410 -12.02 25.72 7.18
N GLY A 411 -11.92 26.39 8.34
CA GLY A 411 -12.11 25.77 9.65
C GLY A 411 -11.03 24.74 10.03
N MET A 412 -9.82 24.88 9.48
CA MET A 412 -8.67 24.05 9.77
C MET A 412 -7.80 24.66 10.87
N ALA A 413 -7.18 23.80 11.69
CA ALA A 413 -6.29 24.23 12.74
C ALA A 413 -4.83 24.29 12.22
N PRO A 414 -4.15 25.44 12.26
CA PRO A 414 -2.71 25.49 12.03
C PRO A 414 -1.98 24.68 13.12
N LEU A 415 -1.13 23.73 12.71
CA LEU A 415 -0.27 22.97 13.61
C LEU A 415 1.16 23.52 13.59
N TYR A 416 1.61 24.01 12.45
CA TYR A 416 2.91 24.68 12.34
C TYR A 416 2.85 25.72 11.21
N LEU A 417 3.19 26.97 11.54
CA LEU A 417 3.43 28.04 10.58
C LEU A 417 4.78 28.67 10.95
N PRO A 418 5.70 28.88 9.99
CA PRO A 418 7.00 29.47 10.29
C PRO A 418 6.86 30.81 11.02
N GLY A 419 7.62 30.98 12.11
CA GLY A 419 7.57 32.20 12.94
C GLY A 419 6.46 32.25 13.98
N GLU A 420 5.52 31.30 14.00
CA GLU A 420 4.47 31.23 15.02
C GLU A 420 4.80 30.24 16.15
N ALA A 421 4.46 30.62 17.39
CA ALA A 421 4.66 29.79 18.58
C ALA A 421 3.37 29.03 18.94
N ILE A 422 3.07 27.96 18.19
CA ILE A 422 1.91 27.09 18.46
C ILE A 422 2.37 25.92 19.36
N PRO A 423 1.89 25.77 20.61
CA PRO A 423 2.42 24.78 21.54
C PRO A 423 1.97 23.35 21.20
N ASN A 424 2.80 22.63 20.43
CA ASN A 424 2.58 21.22 20.07
C ASN A 424 3.90 20.55 19.60
N PRO A 425 3.91 19.23 19.36
CA PRO A 425 5.11 18.51 18.90
C PRO A 425 5.68 18.98 17.55
N PHE A 426 4.88 19.50 16.63
CA PHE A 426 5.33 20.00 15.32
C PHE A 426 6.23 21.22 15.50
N THR A 427 5.75 22.24 16.22
CA THR A 427 6.55 23.43 16.54
C THR A 427 7.80 23.06 17.33
N ALA A 428 7.65 22.20 18.34
CA ALA A 428 8.78 21.76 19.17
C ALA A 428 9.90 21.09 18.35
N LEU A 429 9.56 20.24 17.38
CA LEU A 429 10.54 19.66 16.46
C LEU A 429 11.14 20.71 15.52
N MET A 430 10.31 21.60 14.96
CA MET A 430 10.76 22.60 13.98
C MET A 430 11.70 23.66 14.56
N THR A 431 11.46 24.07 15.79
CA THR A 431 12.26 25.09 16.48
C THR A 431 13.33 24.50 17.41
N SER A 432 13.47 23.16 17.48
CA SER A 432 14.48 22.53 18.33
C SER A 432 15.90 22.89 17.86
N PRO A 433 16.79 23.34 18.75
CA PRO A 433 18.21 23.52 18.43
C PRO A 433 18.93 22.17 18.23
N ASP A 434 18.37 21.09 18.79
CA ASP A 434 18.84 19.71 18.60
C ASP A 434 17.65 18.81 18.22
N PRO A 435 17.29 18.74 16.93
CA PRO A 435 16.23 17.88 16.44
C PRO A 435 16.49 16.40 16.75
N ALA A 436 17.74 15.94 16.68
CA ALA A 436 18.08 14.54 16.94
C ALA A 436 17.77 14.16 18.39
N ALA A 437 18.11 15.01 19.36
CA ALA A 437 17.73 14.77 20.75
C ALA A 437 16.21 14.80 20.98
N PHE A 438 15.47 15.64 20.26
CA PHE A 438 14.01 15.62 20.29
C PHE A 438 13.47 14.28 19.77
N GLU A 439 13.90 13.85 18.59
CA GLU A 439 13.47 12.60 17.96
C GLU A 439 13.78 11.38 18.84
N ASN A 440 14.93 11.39 19.53
CA ASN A 440 15.33 10.32 20.44
C ASN A 440 14.43 10.20 21.68
N ARG A 441 13.91 11.32 22.18
CA ARG A 441 13.05 11.37 23.38
C ARG A 441 11.56 11.26 23.06
N TYR A 442 11.18 11.48 21.81
CA TYR A 442 9.80 11.43 21.39
C TYR A 442 9.23 10.01 21.53
N PRO A 443 7.96 9.78 21.92
CA PRO A 443 7.43 8.44 22.16
C PRO A 443 7.43 7.48 20.96
N TYR A 444 7.58 8.00 19.74
CA TYR A 444 7.59 7.22 18.51
C TYR A 444 8.85 7.50 17.68
N ASN A 445 9.25 6.55 16.84
CA ASN A 445 10.32 6.76 15.88
C ASN A 445 9.83 7.66 14.73
N ILE A 446 10.16 8.95 14.83
CA ILE A 446 9.88 9.97 13.82
C ILE A 446 11.12 10.35 13.00
N ARG A 447 12.22 9.61 13.12
CA ARG A 447 13.46 9.93 12.40
C ARG A 447 13.27 9.81 10.88
N ALA A 448 13.94 10.68 10.14
CA ALA A 448 14.05 10.59 8.68
C ALA A 448 14.61 9.22 8.24
N VAL A 449 14.18 8.74 7.07
CA VAL A 449 14.62 7.47 6.47
C VAL A 449 15.18 7.70 5.08
N SER A 450 16.17 6.90 4.70
CA SER A 450 16.77 6.89 3.35
C SER A 450 16.32 5.68 2.54
N ASP A 451 16.73 5.61 1.28
CA ASP A 451 16.50 4.45 0.41
C ASP A 451 17.14 3.16 0.94
N ASP A 452 18.19 3.26 1.75
CA ASP A 452 18.83 2.09 2.38
C ASP A 452 18.02 1.56 3.58
N ARG A 453 17.05 2.34 4.08
CA ARG A 453 16.19 2.01 5.23
C ARG A 453 14.76 2.55 5.04
N PRO A 454 14.03 2.19 3.98
CA PRO A 454 12.81 2.87 3.53
C PRO A 454 11.56 2.48 4.35
N PHE A 455 11.67 2.38 5.68
CA PHE A 455 10.59 1.90 6.57
C PHE A 455 9.86 3.07 7.25
N PHE A 456 9.12 3.86 6.46
CA PHE A 456 8.43 5.06 6.94
C PHE A 456 7.29 4.79 7.93
N PHE A 457 6.59 3.66 7.80
CA PHE A 457 5.49 3.30 8.70
C PHE A 457 5.95 2.58 9.98
N TYR A 458 7.25 2.23 10.07
CA TYR A 458 7.82 1.65 11.27
C TYR A 458 8.06 2.72 12.33
N SER A 459 7.12 2.87 13.27
CA SER A 459 7.16 3.92 14.31
C SER A 459 7.68 3.44 15.67
N VAL A 460 8.12 2.19 15.79
CA VAL A 460 8.66 1.65 17.06
C VAL A 460 10.06 2.18 17.31
N GLN A 461 10.32 2.65 18.53
CA GLN A 461 11.67 2.99 18.96
C GLN A 461 12.48 1.73 19.31
N SER A 462 13.77 1.73 18.97
CA SER A 462 14.68 0.64 19.37
C SER A 462 14.76 0.44 20.89
N GLY A 463 14.57 1.51 21.67
CA GLY A 463 14.52 1.46 23.14
C GLY A 463 13.26 0.80 23.71
N ASP A 464 12.17 0.74 22.94
CA ASP A 464 10.88 0.20 23.38
C ASP A 464 10.79 -1.33 23.25
N ILE A 465 11.76 -2.00 22.64
CA ILE A 465 11.75 -3.48 22.50
C ILE A 465 11.61 -4.16 23.87
N ARG A 466 12.27 -3.63 24.92
CA ARG A 466 12.13 -4.13 26.30
C ARG A 466 10.73 -3.90 26.88
N ARG A 467 10.02 -2.84 26.47
CA ARG A 467 8.65 -2.54 26.88
C ARG A 467 7.66 -3.49 26.22
N TYR A 468 7.82 -3.74 24.93
CA TYR A 468 7.03 -4.73 24.19
C TYR A 468 7.28 -6.18 24.65
N LEU A 469 8.52 -6.53 24.98
CA LEU A 469 8.84 -7.85 25.57
C LEU A 469 8.17 -8.05 26.94
N ARG A 470 8.15 -7.02 27.80
CA ARG A 470 7.44 -7.09 29.09
C ARG A 470 5.93 -7.29 28.90
N TYR A 471 5.33 -6.62 27.93
CA TYR A 471 3.94 -6.87 27.56
C TYR A 471 3.70 -8.32 27.13
N PHE A 472 4.49 -8.82 26.17
CA PHE A 472 4.34 -10.19 25.66
C PHE A 472 4.46 -11.23 26.78
N LEU A 473 5.36 -11.00 27.74
CA LEU A 473 5.60 -11.91 28.85
C LEU A 473 4.63 -11.74 30.04
N ARG A 474 3.96 -10.59 30.20
CA ARG A 474 3.20 -10.24 31.43
C ARG A 474 1.78 -9.71 31.21
N GLY A 475 1.35 -9.44 29.98
CA GLY A 475 -0.01 -9.01 29.64
C GLY A 475 -0.38 -7.55 29.96
N GLU A 476 0.56 -6.69 30.32
CA GLU A 476 0.31 -5.28 30.72
C GLU A 476 0.02 -4.34 29.52
N GLN A 477 -1.24 -4.21 29.09
CA GLN A 477 -1.60 -3.34 27.95
C GLN A 477 -1.23 -1.86 28.19
N PRO A 478 -0.59 -1.17 27.21
CA PRO A 478 -0.34 0.26 27.30
C PRO A 478 -1.61 1.10 27.00
N ASP A 479 -1.74 2.25 27.65
CA ASP A 479 -2.87 3.20 27.54
C ASP A 479 -3.04 3.88 26.17
N SER A 480 -2.16 3.62 25.19
CA SER A 480 -2.23 4.25 23.87
C SER A 480 -3.24 3.56 22.94
N SER A 481 -3.92 4.35 22.11
CA SER A 481 -5.07 3.98 21.28
C SER A 481 -4.99 2.62 20.57
N ARG A 482 -6.14 1.92 20.48
CA ARG A 482 -6.31 0.56 19.91
C ARG A 482 -5.68 0.32 18.53
N ALA A 483 -5.44 1.36 17.73
CA ALA A 483 -4.85 1.26 16.39
C ALA A 483 -3.31 1.07 16.41
N ASP A 484 -2.64 1.64 17.42
CA ASP A 484 -1.18 1.72 17.52
C ASP A 484 -0.57 0.38 17.93
N PHE A 485 -1.36 -0.36 18.68
CA PHE A 485 -1.01 -1.66 19.20
C PHE A 485 -1.06 -2.74 18.10
N GLN A 486 -2.03 -2.71 17.19
CA GLN A 486 -2.15 -3.74 16.14
C GLN A 486 -1.00 -3.71 15.12
N VAL A 487 -0.53 -2.53 14.72
CA VAL A 487 0.61 -2.38 13.80
C VAL A 487 1.91 -2.87 14.44
N ASN A 488 2.08 -2.65 15.74
CA ASN A 488 3.30 -2.98 16.47
C ASN A 488 3.28 -4.37 17.13
N LEU A 489 2.13 -5.04 17.19
CA LEU A 489 1.97 -6.40 17.75
C LEU A 489 2.71 -7.46 16.95
N SER A 490 2.88 -7.23 15.65
CA SER A 490 3.46 -8.23 14.76
C SER A 490 4.95 -8.46 14.96
N VAL A 491 5.71 -7.48 15.47
CA VAL A 491 7.12 -7.68 15.83
C VAL A 491 7.26 -8.65 17.02
N PRO A 492 6.56 -8.46 18.16
CA PRO A 492 6.51 -9.44 19.23
C PRO A 492 5.96 -10.81 18.78
N VAL A 493 4.92 -10.85 17.94
CA VAL A 493 4.38 -12.12 17.41
C VAL A 493 5.40 -12.83 16.54
N MET A 494 6.12 -12.14 15.65
CA MET A 494 7.19 -12.72 14.85
C MET A 494 8.35 -13.22 15.72
N LEU A 495 8.77 -12.45 16.73
CA LEU A 495 9.82 -12.87 17.67
C LEU A 495 9.38 -14.06 18.52
N GLY A 496 8.10 -14.12 18.92
CA GLY A 496 7.50 -15.25 19.62
C GLY A 496 7.46 -16.50 18.73
N LEU A 497 7.02 -16.36 17.48
CA LEU A 497 7.04 -17.45 16.49
C LEU A 497 8.46 -17.93 16.20
N LEU A 498 9.44 -17.02 16.11
CA LEU A 498 10.86 -17.36 15.97
C LEU A 498 11.36 -18.12 17.20
N ALA A 499 11.04 -17.68 18.41
CA ALA A 499 11.43 -18.36 19.64
C ALA A 499 10.82 -19.76 19.74
N VAL A 500 9.54 -19.91 19.36
CA VAL A 500 8.87 -21.23 19.25
C VAL A 500 9.57 -22.10 18.20
N SER A 501 9.93 -21.53 17.05
CA SER A 501 10.62 -22.26 15.98
C SER A 501 12.03 -22.70 16.42
N VAL A 502 12.76 -21.85 17.13
CA VAL A 502 14.09 -22.16 17.68
C VAL A 502 14.00 -23.19 18.82
N ALA A 503 12.94 -23.16 19.63
CA ALA A 503 12.73 -24.16 20.69
C ALA A 503 12.24 -25.51 20.16
N ALA A 504 11.67 -25.53 18.94
CA ALA A 504 11.18 -26.74 18.29
C ALA A 504 12.26 -27.48 17.46
N VAL A 505 13.42 -26.86 17.24
CA VAL A 505 14.63 -27.42 16.61
C VAL A 505 15.62 -27.76 17.71
#